data_AF-A0A9E5P3U9-F1
#
_entry.id   AF-A0A9E5P3U9-F1
#
_cell.length_a   1.000
_cell.length_b   1.000
_cell.length_c   1.000
_cell.angle_alpha   90.00
_cell.angle_beta   90.00
_cell.angle_gamma   90.00
#
_symmetry.space_group_name_H-M   'P 1'
#
loop_
_entity.id
_entity.type
_entity.pdbx_description
1 polymer ?
#
loop_
_entity_poly.entity_id
_entity_poly.type
_entity_poly.pdbx_seq_one_letter_code
_entity_poly.pdbx_strand_id
1 'polypeptide(L)'
;MKINPDLISPCGLYCGVCAIYIAHRDNNQKFKERLVNLYKGEVPGKGILPHSENLSIEDMKCRGCLSDEQFMHCGQCEIRACTREKGY
;
A
#
# COMPACT_ATOMS: atom_id res chain seq x y z
N MET A 1 6.65 -14.77 18.71
CA MET A 1 6.50 -14.02 17.44
C MET A 1 6.63 -12.54 17.75
N LYS A 2 7.57 -11.81 17.13
CA LYS A 2 7.71 -10.36 17.34
C LYS A 2 6.81 -9.64 16.34
N ILE A 3 5.83 -8.89 16.81
CA ILE A 3 4.91 -8.11 15.96
C ILE A 3 5.65 -6.85 15.50
N ASN A 4 5.52 -6.51 14.22
CA ASN A 4 5.97 -5.22 13.69
C ASN A 4 4.81 -4.20 13.78
N PRO A 5 4.91 -3.14 14.61
CA PRO A 5 3.84 -2.16 14.77
C PRO A 5 3.50 -1.42 13.46
N ASP A 6 4.47 -1.22 12.56
CA ASP A 6 4.26 -0.53 11.28
C ASP A 6 3.20 -1.22 10.41
N LEU A 7 3.11 -2.55 10.52
CA LEU A 7 2.20 -3.38 9.72
C LEU A 7 0.79 -3.49 10.31
N ILE A 8 0.57 -2.95 11.51
CA ILE A 8 -0.75 -2.96 12.15
C ILE A 8 -1.65 -2.01 11.37
N SER A 9 -2.81 -2.51 10.95
CA SER A 9 -3.81 -1.74 10.21
C SER A 9 -5.03 -1.47 11.10
N PRO A 10 -5.42 -0.22 11.34
CA PRO A 10 -6.59 0.08 12.16
C PRO A 10 -7.91 -0.43 11.55
N CYS A 11 -7.98 -0.61 10.23
CA CYS A 11 -9.14 -1.14 9.53
C CYS A 11 -9.27 -2.68 9.53
N GLY A 12 -8.31 -3.39 10.14
CA GLY A 12 -8.27 -4.86 10.12
C GLY A 12 -7.67 -5.49 8.85
N LEU A 13 -7.37 -4.71 7.81
CA LEU A 13 -6.64 -5.20 6.63
C LEU A 13 -5.15 -5.34 6.91
N TYR A 14 -4.71 -6.52 7.35
CA TYR A 14 -3.32 -6.74 7.74
C TYR A 14 -2.32 -6.38 6.62
N CYS A 15 -1.52 -5.32 6.82
CA CYS A 15 -0.58 -4.85 5.79
C CYS A 15 0.55 -5.83 5.48
N GLY A 16 0.86 -6.77 6.38
CA GLY A 16 1.89 -7.78 6.14
C GLY A 16 1.60 -8.72 4.96
N VAL A 17 0.35 -8.78 4.50
CA VAL A 17 -0.05 -9.54 3.28
C VAL A 17 -0.37 -8.64 2.08
N CYS A 18 -0.17 -7.32 2.21
CA CYS A 18 -0.40 -6.39 1.11
C CYS A 18 0.62 -6.58 -0.01
N ALA A 19 0.14 -6.65 -1.25
CA ALA A 19 0.98 -6.83 -2.43
C ALA A 19 2.04 -5.72 -2.60
N ILE A 20 1.70 -4.46 -2.30
CA ILE A 20 2.65 -3.34 -2.38
C ILE A 20 3.79 -3.52 -1.37
N TYR A 21 3.44 -3.83 -0.12
CA TYR A 21 4.43 -4.04 0.94
C TYR A 21 5.37 -5.19 0.59
N ILE A 22 4.83 -6.32 0.13
CA ILE A 22 5.62 -7.49 -0.29
C ILE A 22 6.53 -7.14 -1.46
N ALA A 23 6.01 -6.48 -2.50
CA ALA A 23 6.78 -6.09 -3.67
C ALA A 23 7.93 -5.14 -3.31
N HIS A 24 7.71 -4.21 -2.38
CA HIS A 24 8.72 -3.29 -1.91
C HIS A 24 9.78 -3.99 -1.02
N ARG A 25 9.34 -4.73 0.00
CA ARG A 25 10.20 -5.46 0.96
C ARG A 25 11.15 -6.41 0.26
N ASP A 26 10.65 -7.15 -0.73
CA ASP A 26 11.42 -8.17 -1.46
C ASP A 26 12.19 -7.58 -2.65
N ASN A 27 12.11 -6.26 -2.86
CA ASN A 27 12.64 -5.56 -4.02
C ASN A 27 12.28 -6.24 -5.37
N ASN A 28 11.04 -6.71 -5.49
CA ASN A 28 10.61 -7.53 -6.61
C ASN A 28 10.13 -6.66 -7.78
N GLN A 29 11.05 -6.32 -8.68
CA GLN A 29 10.79 -5.43 -9.82
C GLN A 29 9.63 -5.91 -10.72
N LYS A 30 9.66 -7.19 -11.10
CA LYS A 30 8.60 -7.79 -11.94
C LYS A 30 7.22 -7.70 -11.29
N PHE A 31 7.17 -7.82 -9.96
CA PHE A 31 5.89 -7.70 -9.25
C PHE A 31 5.43 -6.25 -9.18
N LYS A 32 6.34 -5.29 -8.95
CA LYS A 32 6.03 -3.86 -9.01
C LYS A 32 5.47 -3.44 -10.37
N GLU A 33 6.06 -3.90 -11.47
CA GLU A 33 5.56 -3.66 -12.84
C GLU A 33 4.11 -4.15 -13.00
N ARG A 34 3.81 -5.38 -12.56
CA ARG A 34 2.44 -5.92 -12.62
C ARG A 34 1.46 -5.12 -11.79
N LEU A 35 1.90 -4.60 -10.64
CA LEU A 35 1.07 -3.77 -9.77
C LEU A 35 0.76 -2.41 -10.42
N VAL A 36 1.74 -1.77 -11.07
CA VAL A 36 1.51 -0.55 -11.84
C VAL A 36 0.43 -0.77 -12.90
N ASN A 37 0.57 -1.82 -13.71
CA ASN A 37 -0.39 -2.14 -14.77
C ASN A 37 -1.79 -2.44 -14.20
N LEU A 38 -1.84 -3.18 -13.08
CA LEU A 38 -3.10 -3.47 -12.38
C LEU A 38 -3.81 -2.18 -11.94
N TYR A 39 -3.09 -1.29 -11.25
CA TYR A 39 -3.69 -0.07 -10.72
C TYR A 39 -4.05 0.95 -11.81
N LYS A 40 -3.30 0.98 -12.92
CA LYS A 40 -3.66 1.74 -14.13
C LYS A 40 -4.85 1.15 -14.90
N GLY A 41 -5.38 0.00 -14.48
CA GLY A 41 -6.50 -0.67 -15.13
C GLY A 41 -6.16 -1.35 -16.46
N GLU A 42 -4.89 -1.67 -16.68
CA GLU A 42 -4.45 -2.41 -17.87
C GLU A 42 -4.73 -3.91 -17.77
N VAL A 43 -5.31 -4.37 -16.65
CA VAL A 43 -5.68 -5.77 -16.42
C VAL A 43 -7.18 -5.96 -16.65
N PRO A 44 -7.61 -6.73 -17.67
CA PRO A 44 -9.01 -6.97 -17.96
C PRO A 44 -9.79 -7.51 -16.76
N GLY A 45 -11.01 -6.99 -16.55
CA GLY A 45 -11.89 -7.40 -15.45
C GLY A 45 -11.46 -6.91 -14.06
N LYS A 46 -10.49 -5.99 -13.98
CA LYS A 46 -10.10 -5.29 -12.75
C LYS A 46 -10.44 -3.81 -12.86
N GLY A 47 -10.72 -3.20 -11.72
CA GLY A 47 -10.97 -1.75 -11.64
C GLY A 47 -9.69 -0.94 -11.76
N ILE A 48 -9.85 0.37 -12.00
CA ILE A 48 -8.77 1.36 -12.00
C ILE A 48 -8.66 1.96 -10.60
N LEU A 49 -7.44 2.16 -10.12
CA LEU A 49 -7.19 2.92 -8.90
C LEU A 49 -7.35 4.42 -9.19
N PRO A 50 -8.12 5.18 -8.42
CA PRO A 50 -8.20 6.62 -8.61
C PRO A 50 -6.83 7.29 -8.48
N HIS A 51 -6.54 8.25 -9.36
CA HIS A 51 -5.30 9.04 -9.37
C HIS A 51 -4.01 8.25 -9.67
N SER A 52 -4.11 7.16 -10.43
CA SER A 52 -2.97 6.29 -10.77
C SER A 52 -2.35 6.54 -12.16
N GLU A 53 -2.76 7.59 -12.88
CA GLU A 53 -2.36 7.83 -14.28
C GLU A 53 -0.83 7.93 -14.42
N ASN A 54 -0.21 8.61 -13.45
CA ASN A 54 1.23 8.84 -13.38
C ASN A 54 1.97 7.81 -12.51
N LEU A 55 1.30 6.76 -12.06
CA LEU A 55 1.89 5.75 -11.18
C LEU A 55 3.07 5.04 -11.88
N SER A 56 4.18 4.95 -11.18
CA SER A 56 5.42 4.35 -11.66
C SER A 56 5.85 3.18 -10.77
N ILE A 57 6.87 2.45 -11.21
CA ILE A 57 7.45 1.36 -10.42
C ILE A 57 8.09 1.91 -9.13
N GLU A 58 8.63 3.11 -9.20
CA GLU A 58 9.24 3.85 -8.11
C GLU A 58 8.22 4.26 -7.04
N ASP A 59 6.93 4.31 -7.38
CA ASP A 59 5.84 4.57 -6.45
C ASP A 59 5.34 3.31 -5.73
N MET A 60 5.78 2.12 -6.16
CA MET A 60 5.49 0.84 -5.49
C MET A 60 6.36 0.68 -4.24
N LYS A 61 6.20 1.63 -3.31
CA LYS A 61 6.92 1.74 -2.04
C LYS A 61 5.93 1.83 -0.88
N CYS A 62 6.15 1.01 0.13
CA CYS A 62 5.35 0.98 1.35
C CYS A 62 6.10 0.19 2.42
N ARG A 63 6.10 0.70 3.65
CA ARG A 63 6.65 0.01 4.83
C ARG A 63 5.59 -0.43 5.84
N GLY A 64 4.32 -0.10 5.60
CA GLY A 64 3.22 -0.48 6.49
C GLY A 64 2.11 0.57 6.55
N CYS A 65 1.04 0.26 7.29
CA CYS A 65 -0.08 1.19 7.47
C CYS A 65 0.30 2.35 8.41
N LEU A 66 1.03 2.03 9.48
CA LEU A 66 1.42 2.97 10.53
C LEU A 66 2.85 3.48 10.39
N SER A 67 3.62 2.98 9.42
CA SER A 67 4.93 3.55 9.08
C SER A 67 4.81 4.95 8.46
N ASP A 68 5.94 5.64 8.39
CA ASP A 68 6.07 6.95 7.73
C ASP A 68 6.14 6.86 6.19
N GLU A 69 6.50 5.70 5.62
CA GLU A 69 6.54 5.48 4.16
C GLU A 69 5.35 4.62 3.73
N GLN A 70 4.35 5.25 3.10
CA GLN A 70 3.09 4.61 2.75
C GLN A 70 2.89 4.61 1.24
N PHE A 71 2.12 3.64 0.75
CA PHE A 71 1.63 3.71 -0.62
C PHE A 71 0.70 4.92 -0.79
N MET A 72 0.77 5.59 -1.94
CA MET A 72 0.05 6.86 -2.21
C MET A 72 -1.44 6.80 -1.81
N HIS A 73 -2.14 5.73 -2.15
CA HIS A 73 -3.57 5.58 -1.86
C HIS A 73 -3.84 5.39 -0.37
N CYS A 74 -2.90 4.82 0.38
CA CYS A 74 -3.03 4.71 1.82
C CYS A 74 -2.91 6.08 2.49
N GLY A 75 -2.23 7.07 1.87
CA GLY A 75 -2.04 8.42 2.42
C GLY A 75 -3.34 9.15 2.81
N GLN A 76 -4.43 8.90 2.08
CA GLN A 76 -5.75 9.51 2.25
C GLN A 76 -6.72 8.73 3.17
N CYS A 77 -6.24 7.71 3.89
CA CYS A 77 -7.11 6.86 4.72
C CYS A 77 -7.65 7.59 5.96
N GLU A 78 -8.96 7.87 5.98
CA GLU A 78 -9.66 8.51 7.11
C GLU A 78 -9.64 7.65 8.38
N ILE A 79 -9.69 6.32 8.26
CA ILE A 79 -9.65 5.41 9.42
C ILE A 79 -8.33 5.58 10.18
N ARG A 80 -7.21 5.70 9.44
CA ARG A 80 -5.89 5.93 10.04
C ARG A 80 -5.79 7.34 10.62
N ALA A 81 -6.32 8.35 9.94
CA ALA A 81 -6.36 9.71 10.46
C ALA A 81 -7.08 9.76 11.82
N CYS A 82 -8.27 9.16 11.90
CA CYS A 82 -9.04 9.05 13.15
C CYS A 82 -8.29 8.30 14.26
N THR A 83 -7.55 7.26 13.91
CA THR A 83 -6.75 6.46 14.86
C THR A 83 -5.60 7.30 15.45
N ARG A 84 -4.87 8.03 14.57
CA ARG A 84 -3.78 8.95 14.97
C ARG A 84 -4.28 10.11 15.82
N GLU A 85 -5.43 10.70 15.48
CA GLU A 85 -6.07 11.76 16.28
C GLU A 85 -6.41 11.31 17.70
N LYS A 86 -6.67 10.02 17.89
CA LYS A 86 -6.94 9.40 19.20
C LYS A 86 -5.68 8.94 19.93
N GLY A 87 -4.50 9.14 19.37
CA GLY A 87 -3.21 8.79 19.98
C GLY A 87 -2.80 7.32 19.80
N TYR A 88 -3.29 6.65 18.76
CA TYR A 88 -2.95 5.27 18.39
C TYR A 88 -2.13 5.20 17.09
#